data_AF-A0A0B1T673-F1
#
_entry.id   AF-A0A0B1T673-F1
#
_cell.length_a   1.000
_cell.length_b   1.000
_cell.length_c   1.000
_cell.angle_alpha   90.00
_cell.angle_beta   90.00
_cell.angle_gamma   90.00
#
_symmetry.space_group_name_H-M   'P 1'
#
loop_
_entity.id
_entity.type
_entity.pdbx_description
1 polymer ?
#
loop_
_entity_poly.entity_id
_entity_poly.type
_entity_poly.pdbx_seq_one_letter_code
_entity_poly.pdbx_strand_id
1 'polypeptide(L)'
;MRHREDMILKQLAARLPGQLKNQKFSDPHVKVNLLIHAHLSRIQLSAELSKDTDMVVLKAIRLVQACVDVLSSNESYLKQFAATVTLVYWSERSKKVNLLIHAHLSRIQLSAELSKDTDMVVLKAIRLVQACVDVLSSNGWLSPAIHAMELSQMLTQAMYSNESYLKQLPHCNAGLLERAKQKKVESIFELLELEDDVRRDILRMEDVQLADVAKFCNNYPSIEVEHTLESDSVNVGDTLLVNVTMERENHINGLAPPVVAPLFPQKRKEEGWWLVVGDPAANALYSIKRCALMDFKLFYPGSTLLTISYNIVLLKIVVVHLQ
;
A
#
# COMPACT_ATOMS: atom_id res chain seq x y z
N MET A 1 -15.71 22.87 -13.22
CA MET A 1 -14.71 22.96 -14.30
C MET A 1 -14.74 24.39 -14.82
N ARG A 2 -13.59 25.07 -14.85
CA ARG A 2 -13.53 26.45 -15.37
C ARG A 2 -13.51 26.40 -16.90
N HIS A 3 -14.14 27.39 -17.55
CA HIS A 3 -14.19 27.43 -19.01
C HIS A 3 -12.78 27.46 -19.62
N ARG A 4 -12.50 26.57 -20.59
CA ARG A 4 -11.23 26.44 -21.35
C ARG A 4 -10.00 25.92 -20.58
N GLU A 5 -10.18 25.49 -19.33
CA GLU A 5 -9.11 24.92 -18.50
C GLU A 5 -8.45 23.68 -19.14
N ASP A 6 -9.25 22.78 -19.72
CA ASP A 6 -8.79 21.57 -20.40
C ASP A 6 -7.83 21.88 -21.57
N MET A 7 -8.05 23.00 -22.27
CA MET A 7 -7.21 23.41 -23.40
C MET A 7 -5.85 23.90 -22.92
N ILE A 8 -5.80 24.58 -21.77
CA ILE A 8 -4.56 25.02 -21.13
C ILE A 8 -3.77 23.83 -20.60
N LEU A 9 -4.44 22.86 -19.96
CA LEU A 9 -3.80 21.64 -19.45
C LEU A 9 -3.25 20.76 -20.60
N LYS A 10 -3.95 20.70 -21.73
CA LYS A 10 -3.49 20.01 -22.93
C LYS A 10 -2.24 20.67 -23.54
N GLN A 11 -2.19 22.00 -23.57
CA GLN A 11 -0.99 22.74 -23.99
C GLN A 11 0.19 22.55 -23.02
N LEU A 12 -0.08 22.50 -21.72
CA LEU A 12 0.94 22.23 -20.70
C LEU A 12 1.51 20.82 -20.84
N ALA A 13 0.65 19.82 -21.06
CA ALA A 13 1.08 18.43 -21.26
C ALA A 13 1.99 18.25 -22.49
N ALA A 14 1.77 19.01 -23.56
CA ALA A 14 2.64 19.00 -24.75
C ALA A 14 4.05 19.54 -24.47
N ARG A 15 4.23 20.35 -23.42
CA ARG A 15 5.52 20.94 -23.03
C ARG A 15 6.27 20.11 -21.99
N LEU A 16 5.62 19.08 -21.43
CA LEU A 16 6.18 18.26 -20.35
C LEU A 16 6.65 16.90 -20.90
N PRO A 17 7.84 16.41 -20.49
CA PRO A 17 8.30 15.08 -20.89
C PRO A 17 7.42 13.98 -20.27
N GLY A 18 7.29 12.85 -20.98
CA GLY A 18 6.67 11.62 -20.46
C GLY A 18 5.14 11.61 -20.34
N GLN A 19 4.42 12.56 -20.96
CA GLN A 19 2.95 12.59 -20.90
C GLN A 19 2.28 11.56 -21.81
N LEU A 20 1.21 10.93 -21.30
CA LEU A 20 0.45 9.92 -22.03
C LEU A 20 -0.43 10.59 -23.12
N LYS A 21 -0.51 9.96 -24.30
CA LYS A 21 -1.16 10.55 -25.49
C LYS A 21 -2.69 10.71 -25.37
N ASN A 22 -3.35 9.98 -24.45
CA ASN A 22 -4.82 9.91 -24.32
C ASN A 22 -5.33 10.27 -22.91
N GLN A 23 -4.87 11.38 -22.33
CA GLN A 23 -5.32 11.83 -21.02
C GLN A 23 -6.66 12.59 -21.08
N LYS A 24 -7.56 12.33 -20.13
CA LYS A 24 -8.76 13.14 -19.91
C LYS A 24 -8.39 14.36 -19.07
N PHE A 25 -8.22 15.52 -19.71
CA PHE A 25 -7.79 16.76 -19.03
C PHE A 25 -8.82 17.34 -18.06
N SER A 26 -10.07 16.87 -18.11
CA SER A 26 -11.11 17.14 -17.12
C SER A 26 -10.93 16.37 -15.81
N ASP A 27 -10.05 15.36 -15.77
CA ASP A 27 -9.78 14.55 -14.58
C ASP A 27 -8.90 15.34 -13.58
N PRO A 28 -9.35 15.50 -12.31
CA PRO A 28 -8.56 16.13 -11.27
C PRO A 28 -7.18 15.50 -11.04
N HIS A 29 -7.00 14.21 -11.29
CA HIS A 29 -5.72 13.51 -11.13
C HIS A 29 -4.72 13.89 -12.23
N VAL A 30 -5.19 13.98 -13.47
CA VAL A 30 -4.39 14.46 -14.60
C VAL A 30 -3.96 15.90 -14.35
N LYS A 31 -4.88 16.75 -13.89
CA LYS A 31 -4.57 18.14 -13.52
C LYS A 31 -3.50 18.20 -12.43
N VAL A 32 -3.66 17.47 -11.33
CA VAL A 32 -2.68 17.44 -10.22
C VAL A 32 -1.31 16.99 -10.71
N ASN A 33 -1.23 15.93 -11.52
CA ASN A 33 0.01 15.42 -12.07
C ASN A 33 0.73 16.47 -12.94
N LEU A 34 0.00 17.12 -13.85
CA LEU A 34 0.54 18.16 -14.73
C LEU A 34 1.04 19.37 -13.95
N LEU A 35 0.33 19.80 -12.90
CA LEU A 35 0.75 20.93 -12.06
C LEU A 35 2.02 20.60 -11.25
N ILE A 36 2.12 19.38 -10.70
CA ILE A 36 3.35 18.93 -10.01
C ILE A 36 4.52 18.88 -11.00
N HIS A 37 4.32 18.29 -12.19
CA HIS A 37 5.36 18.23 -13.22
C HIS A 37 5.78 19.62 -13.70
N ALA A 38 4.83 20.55 -13.88
CA ALA A 38 5.12 21.93 -14.24
C ALA A 38 5.94 22.66 -13.17
N HIS A 39 5.59 22.45 -11.89
CA HIS A 39 6.34 22.99 -10.75
C HIS A 39 7.78 22.46 -10.72
N LEU A 40 7.95 21.14 -10.84
CA LEU A 40 9.28 20.49 -10.86
C LEU A 40 10.11 20.90 -12.09
N SER A 41 9.45 21.13 -13.22
CA SER A 41 10.07 21.62 -14.46
C SER A 41 10.26 23.14 -14.50
N ARG A 42 9.94 23.85 -13.40
CA ARG A 42 10.01 25.31 -13.27
C ARG A 42 9.29 26.09 -14.38
N ILE A 43 8.20 25.52 -14.90
CA ILE A 43 7.38 26.16 -15.93
C ILE A 43 6.51 27.22 -15.28
N GLN A 44 6.55 28.45 -15.80
CA GLN A 44 5.64 29.50 -15.35
C GLN A 44 4.21 29.22 -15.82
N LEU A 45 3.30 29.20 -14.85
CA LEU A 45 1.87 29.00 -15.05
C LEU A 45 1.12 30.33 -14.87
N SER A 46 -0.13 30.39 -15.34
CA SER A 46 -1.01 31.53 -15.07
C SER A 46 -1.24 31.69 -13.56
N ALA A 47 -1.59 32.89 -13.09
CA ALA A 47 -1.81 33.18 -11.67
C ALA A 47 -2.81 32.21 -11.00
N GLU A 48 -3.85 31.80 -11.73
CA GLU A 48 -4.83 30.83 -11.25
C GLU A 48 -4.26 29.41 -11.09
N LEU A 49 -3.52 28.92 -12.09
CA LEU A 49 -2.90 27.60 -12.03
C LEU A 49 -1.72 27.58 -11.06
N SER A 50 -1.02 28.70 -10.87
CA SER A 50 0.00 28.86 -9.84
C SER A 50 -0.61 28.70 -8.44
N LYS A 51 -1.76 29.33 -8.18
CA LYS A 51 -2.49 29.16 -6.90
C LYS A 51 -2.94 27.72 -6.67
N ASP A 52 -3.42 27.05 -7.72
CA ASP A 52 -3.79 25.63 -7.65
C ASP A 52 -2.54 24.74 -7.41
N THR A 53 -1.42 25.08 -8.05
CA THR A 53 -0.13 24.40 -7.87
C THR A 53 0.36 24.54 -6.43
N ASP A 54 0.33 25.74 -5.86
CA ASP A 54 0.73 25.99 -4.47
C ASP A 54 -0.11 25.15 -3.50
N MET A 55 -1.43 25.08 -3.73
CA MET A 55 -2.32 24.26 -2.91
C MET A 55 -1.99 22.76 -3.02
N VAL A 56 -1.70 22.28 -4.23
CA VAL A 56 -1.37 20.88 -4.50
C VAL A 56 -0.03 20.52 -3.86
N VAL A 57 1.00 21.33 -4.11
CA VAL A 57 2.38 21.12 -3.60
C VAL A 57 2.38 21.15 -2.06
N LEU A 58 1.72 22.13 -1.44
CA LEU A 58 1.64 22.22 0.03
C LEU A 58 0.90 21.03 0.67
N LYS A 59 -0.12 20.46 -0.01
CA LYS A 59 -0.84 19.29 0.50
C LYS A 59 -0.03 18.01 0.29
N ALA A 60 0.61 17.86 -0.88
CA ALA A 60 1.42 16.70 -1.22
C ALA A 60 2.64 16.56 -0.29
N ILE A 61 3.43 17.62 -0.12
CA ILE A 61 4.63 17.61 0.73
C ILE A 61 4.31 17.17 2.16
N ARG A 62 3.23 17.70 2.75
CA ARG A 62 2.86 17.37 4.14
C ARG A 62 2.49 15.91 4.34
N LEU A 63 1.80 15.33 3.38
CA LEU A 63 1.35 13.96 3.44
C LEU A 63 2.49 13.00 3.13
N VAL A 64 3.35 13.34 2.17
CA VAL A 64 4.61 12.61 1.93
C VAL A 64 5.46 12.62 3.20
N GLN A 65 5.62 13.77 3.86
CA GLN A 65 6.38 13.87 5.11
C GLN A 65 5.78 13.01 6.23
N ALA A 66 4.45 13.01 6.42
CA ALA A 66 3.82 12.15 7.42
C ALA A 66 4.03 10.65 7.12
N CYS A 67 4.02 10.26 5.83
CA CYS A 67 4.35 8.89 5.45
C CYS A 67 5.82 8.57 5.74
N VAL A 68 6.74 9.49 5.46
CA VAL A 68 8.18 9.35 5.76
C VAL A 68 8.42 9.22 7.26
N ASP A 69 7.75 10.00 8.09
CA ASP A 69 7.89 9.96 9.55
C ASP A 69 7.41 8.61 10.12
N VAL A 70 6.26 8.11 9.67
CA VAL A 70 5.75 6.80 10.10
C VAL A 70 6.68 5.67 9.65
N LEU A 71 7.13 5.70 8.39
CA LEU A 71 8.09 4.73 7.88
C LEU A 71 9.40 4.77 8.68
N SER A 72 9.96 5.96 8.89
CA SER A 72 11.24 6.13 9.61
C SER A 72 11.20 5.84 11.11
N SER A 73 10.00 5.75 11.71
CA SER A 73 9.84 5.37 13.11
C SER A 73 10.05 3.88 13.39
N ASN A 74 10.00 3.03 12.35
CA ASN A 74 10.06 1.56 12.50
C ASN A 74 11.47 0.96 12.33
N GLU A 75 12.45 1.66 11.73
CA GLU A 75 13.81 1.11 11.54
C GLU A 75 14.91 2.17 11.33
N SER A 76 16.13 1.88 11.81
CA SER A 76 17.30 2.75 11.75
C SER A 76 17.81 3.07 10.33
N TYR A 77 17.52 2.23 9.33
CA TYR A 77 17.97 2.40 7.94
C TYR A 77 17.20 3.49 7.18
N LEU A 78 15.99 3.83 7.65
CA LEU A 78 15.17 4.91 7.06
C LEU A 78 15.61 6.31 7.49
N LYS A 79 16.62 6.45 8.35
CA LYS A 79 17.30 7.74 8.60
C LYS A 79 17.93 8.31 7.34
N GLN A 80 18.34 7.48 6.38
CA GLN A 80 18.89 7.94 5.09
C GLN A 80 17.79 8.44 4.15
N PHE A 81 16.63 7.78 4.10
CA PHE A 81 15.46 8.26 3.37
C PHE A 81 14.87 9.53 4.00
N ALA A 82 14.79 9.56 5.34
CA ALA A 82 14.51 10.78 6.09
C ALA A 82 15.56 11.86 5.79
N ALA A 83 16.86 11.55 5.65
CA ALA A 83 17.85 12.57 5.30
C ALA A 83 17.72 13.13 3.87
N THR A 84 17.25 12.33 2.91
CA THR A 84 17.02 12.79 1.51
C THR A 84 15.70 13.54 1.34
N VAL A 85 14.66 13.20 2.11
CA VAL A 85 13.34 13.88 2.06
C VAL A 85 13.22 15.01 3.09
N THR A 86 13.94 14.93 4.21
CA THR A 86 13.87 15.88 5.35
C THR A 86 14.98 16.91 5.24
N LEU A 87 14.96 17.67 4.16
CA LEU A 87 15.39 19.06 4.20
C LEU A 87 14.19 19.87 3.76
N VAL A 88 13.71 20.71 4.68
CA VAL A 88 12.83 21.89 4.45
C VAL A 88 11.34 21.72 4.86
N TYR A 89 11.02 22.38 5.99
CA TYR A 89 9.71 22.74 6.59
C TYR A 89 8.96 21.76 7.54
N TRP A 90 9.34 21.82 8.81
CA TRP A 90 8.43 21.53 9.93
C TRP A 90 7.32 22.59 10.00
N SER A 91 6.12 22.29 9.50
CA SER A 91 4.92 23.14 9.70
C SER A 91 4.01 22.54 10.79
N GLU A 92 3.40 23.35 11.66
CA GLU A 92 2.47 22.89 12.71
C GLU A 92 1.35 21.99 12.18
N ARG A 93 0.92 22.20 10.92
CA ARG A 93 -0.11 21.39 10.26
C ARG A 93 0.36 19.97 9.91
N SER A 94 1.65 19.74 9.71
CA SER A 94 2.22 18.40 9.50
C SER A 94 2.17 17.56 10.79
N LYS A 95 2.32 18.20 11.96
CA LYS A 95 2.24 17.53 13.27
C LYS A 95 0.84 16.99 13.55
N LYS A 96 -0.22 17.77 13.25
CA LYS A 96 -1.61 17.31 13.42
C LYS A 96 -1.89 16.05 12.58
N VAL A 97 -1.53 16.06 11.31
CA VAL A 97 -1.74 14.90 10.41
C VAL A 97 -1.01 13.66 10.94
N ASN A 98 0.25 13.83 11.35
CA ASN A 98 1.04 12.73 11.90
C ASN A 98 0.39 12.16 13.19
N LEU A 99 -0.02 13.02 14.12
CA LEU A 99 -0.73 12.60 15.34
C LEU A 99 -2.05 11.88 15.04
N LEU A 100 -2.82 12.31 14.05
CA LEU A 100 -4.07 11.64 13.66
C LEU A 100 -3.82 10.26 13.06
N ILE A 101 -2.75 10.09 12.26
CA ILE A 101 -2.36 8.77 11.73
C ILE A 101 -1.95 7.85 12.89
N HIS A 102 -1.11 8.32 13.80
CA HIS A 102 -0.73 7.53 14.98
C HIS A 102 -1.94 7.19 15.86
N ALA A 103 -2.87 8.11 16.06
CA ALA A 103 -4.10 7.84 16.79
C ALA A 103 -4.96 6.76 16.10
N HIS A 104 -5.06 6.78 14.77
CA HIS A 104 -5.71 5.74 13.97
C HIS A 104 -5.05 4.37 14.14
N LEU A 105 -3.73 4.29 13.95
CA LEU A 105 -2.97 3.04 14.08
C LEU A 105 -3.01 2.47 15.52
N SER A 106 -3.06 3.35 16.51
CA SER A 106 -3.21 2.98 17.92
C SER A 106 -4.67 2.75 18.34
N ARG A 107 -5.65 2.92 17.44
CA ARG A 107 -7.09 2.80 17.71
C ARG A 107 -7.58 3.66 18.88
N ILE A 108 -7.04 4.87 19.01
CA ILE A 108 -7.42 5.82 20.06
C ILE A 108 -8.76 6.46 19.68
N GLN A 109 -9.72 6.40 20.60
CA GLN A 109 -11.02 7.04 20.41
C GLN A 109 -10.86 8.57 20.50
N LEU A 110 -11.16 9.27 19.40
CA LEU A 110 -11.09 10.72 19.31
C LEU A 110 -12.50 11.35 19.35
N SER A 111 -12.57 12.67 19.52
CA SER A 111 -13.83 13.42 19.36
C SER A 111 -14.37 13.30 17.93
N ALA A 112 -15.68 13.48 17.74
CA ALA A 112 -16.33 13.34 16.43
C ALA A 112 -15.69 14.20 15.33
N GLU A 113 -15.29 15.43 15.67
CA GLU A 113 -14.59 16.34 14.74
C GLU A 113 -13.22 15.79 14.31
N LEU A 114 -12.42 15.31 15.26
CA LEU A 114 -11.10 14.75 15.00
C LEU A 114 -11.18 13.38 14.31
N SER A 115 -12.22 12.59 14.58
CA SER A 115 -12.48 11.34 13.87
C SER A 115 -12.74 11.62 12.39
N LYS A 116 -13.56 12.63 12.07
CA LYS A 116 -13.82 13.04 10.68
C LYS A 116 -12.55 13.55 9.97
N ASP A 117 -11.69 14.28 10.69
CA ASP A 117 -10.38 14.69 10.18
C ASP A 117 -9.48 13.47 9.92
N THR A 118 -9.49 12.49 10.83
CA THR A 118 -8.73 11.23 10.70
C THR A 118 -9.15 10.45 9.47
N ASP A 119 -10.46 10.31 9.25
CA ASP A 119 -11.01 9.64 8.07
C ASP A 119 -10.49 10.27 6.76
N MET A 120 -10.54 11.60 6.69
CA MET A 120 -10.05 12.34 5.54
C MET A 120 -8.54 12.12 5.33
N VAL A 121 -7.76 12.11 6.42
CA VAL A 121 -6.31 11.91 6.38
C VAL A 121 -5.98 10.50 5.91
N VAL A 122 -6.60 9.46 6.48
CA VAL A 122 -6.34 8.04 6.14
C VAL A 122 -6.65 7.77 4.66
N LEU A 123 -7.78 8.28 4.14
CA LEU A 123 -8.15 8.12 2.73
C LEU A 123 -7.19 8.82 1.76
N LYS A 124 -6.54 9.91 2.19
CA LYS A 124 -5.51 10.58 1.39
C LYS A 124 -4.16 9.87 1.51
N ALA A 125 -3.81 9.44 2.72
CA ALA A 125 -2.57 8.74 3.02
C ALA A 125 -2.41 7.48 2.18
N ILE A 126 -3.45 6.65 2.04
CA ILE A 126 -3.36 5.41 1.26
C ILE A 126 -2.93 5.64 -0.20
N ARG A 127 -3.38 6.74 -0.82
CA ARG A 127 -3.05 7.09 -2.20
C ARG A 127 -1.62 7.60 -2.33
N LEU A 128 -1.13 8.28 -1.29
CA LEU A 128 0.22 8.83 -1.26
C LEU A 128 1.23 7.75 -0.96
N VAL A 129 0.89 6.82 -0.08
CA VAL A 129 1.67 5.59 0.14
C VAL A 129 1.82 4.80 -1.15
N GLN A 130 0.76 4.66 -1.95
CA GLN A 130 0.85 4.03 -3.28
C GLN A 130 1.82 4.78 -4.21
N ALA A 131 1.76 6.11 -4.25
CA ALA A 131 2.71 6.90 -5.02
C ALA A 131 4.16 6.78 -4.49
N CYS A 132 4.33 6.64 -3.17
CA CYS A 132 5.64 6.35 -2.58
C CYS A 132 6.16 4.99 -3.05
N VAL A 133 5.33 3.93 -3.06
CA VAL A 133 5.72 2.63 -3.62
C VAL A 133 6.22 2.78 -5.05
N ASP A 134 5.47 3.48 -5.91
CA ASP A 134 5.83 3.68 -7.32
C ASP A 134 7.18 4.41 -7.48
N VAL A 135 7.45 5.43 -6.65
CA VAL A 135 8.73 6.16 -6.66
C VAL A 135 9.87 5.28 -6.15
N LEU A 136 9.68 4.58 -5.03
CA LEU A 136 10.71 3.76 -4.41
C LEU A 136 11.10 2.58 -5.30
N SER A 137 10.10 1.94 -5.94
CA SER A 137 10.34 0.87 -6.90
C SER A 137 11.01 1.36 -8.18
N SER A 138 10.66 2.56 -8.67
CA SER A 138 11.32 3.16 -9.84
C SER A 138 12.80 3.48 -9.60
N ASN A 139 13.20 3.68 -8.34
CA ASN A 139 14.59 3.85 -7.93
C ASN A 139 15.30 2.52 -7.60
N GLY A 140 14.61 1.38 -7.70
CA GLY A 140 15.16 0.06 -7.39
C GLY A 140 15.42 -0.17 -5.91
N TRP A 141 14.74 0.52 -4.99
CA TRP A 141 14.94 0.37 -3.54
C TRP A 141 13.94 -0.63 -2.95
N LEU A 142 14.42 -1.82 -2.61
CA LEU A 142 13.53 -2.92 -2.17
C LEU A 142 12.91 -2.66 -0.80
N SER A 143 13.71 -2.57 0.25
CA SER A 143 13.24 -2.44 1.64
C SER A 143 12.29 -1.23 1.82
N PRO A 144 12.63 -0.01 1.35
CA PRO A 144 11.70 1.12 1.43
C PRO A 144 10.37 0.87 0.70
N ALA A 145 10.40 0.23 -0.47
CA ALA A 145 9.19 -0.08 -1.22
C ALA A 145 8.30 -1.08 -0.48
N ILE A 146 8.89 -2.14 0.11
CA ILE A 146 8.16 -3.10 0.94
C ILE A 146 7.55 -2.42 2.17
N HIS A 147 8.31 -1.60 2.90
CA HIS A 147 7.78 -0.86 4.04
C HIS A 147 6.64 0.09 3.67
N ALA A 148 6.69 0.72 2.49
CA ALA A 148 5.57 1.52 1.99
C ALA A 148 4.34 0.64 1.69
N MET A 149 4.51 -0.57 1.16
CA MET A 149 3.41 -1.53 1.00
C MET A 149 2.81 -1.93 2.35
N GLU A 150 3.64 -2.24 3.35
CA GLU A 150 3.20 -2.55 4.72
C GLU A 150 2.44 -1.39 5.36
N LEU A 151 2.89 -0.14 5.18
CA LEU A 151 2.17 1.04 5.64
C LEU A 151 0.76 1.12 5.04
N SER A 152 0.58 0.69 3.80
CA SER A 152 -0.75 0.63 3.18
C SER A 152 -1.68 -0.36 3.89
N GLN A 153 -1.13 -1.45 4.43
CA GLN A 153 -1.86 -2.45 5.22
C GLN A 153 -2.13 -1.94 6.63
N MET A 154 -1.13 -1.34 7.29
CA MET A 154 -1.25 -0.69 8.60
C MET A 154 -2.39 0.34 8.61
N LEU A 155 -2.45 1.21 7.60
CA LEU A 155 -3.52 2.20 7.44
C LEU A 155 -4.89 1.55 7.21
N THR A 156 -4.94 0.42 6.49
CA THR A 156 -6.18 -0.31 6.20
C THR A 156 -6.71 -1.00 7.45
N GLN A 157 -5.87 -1.72 8.20
CA GLN A 157 -6.26 -2.51 9.37
C GLN A 157 -6.15 -1.76 10.70
N ALA A 158 -5.71 -0.50 10.66
CA ALA A 158 -5.54 0.37 11.82
C ALA A 158 -4.70 -0.30 12.91
N MET A 159 -3.47 -0.69 12.56
CA MET A 159 -2.51 -1.34 13.45
C MET A 159 -1.07 -1.13 12.97
N TYR A 160 -0.09 -1.27 13.86
CA TYR A 160 1.32 -1.24 13.50
C TYR A 160 1.81 -2.61 13.03
N SER A 161 2.91 -2.64 12.27
CA SER A 161 3.51 -3.87 11.74
C SER A 161 4.12 -4.78 12.81
N ASN A 162 4.49 -4.24 13.97
CA ASN A 162 5.04 -4.98 15.10
C ASN A 162 3.98 -5.52 16.09
N GLU A 163 2.70 -5.34 15.77
CA GLU A 163 1.59 -5.87 16.57
C GLU A 163 1.13 -7.23 16.05
N SER A 164 0.47 -8.02 16.91
CA SER A 164 -0.07 -9.33 16.52
C SER A 164 -1.06 -9.20 15.36
N TYR A 165 -0.93 -10.09 14.36
CA TYR A 165 -1.81 -10.14 13.20
C TYR A 165 -3.26 -10.44 13.56
N LEU A 166 -3.50 -11.08 14.71
CA LEU A 166 -4.85 -11.32 15.24
C LEU A 166 -5.58 -10.03 15.60
N LYS A 167 -4.88 -8.90 15.76
CA LYS A 167 -5.49 -7.59 15.99
C LYS A 167 -6.39 -7.14 14.83
N GLN A 168 -6.24 -7.74 13.64
CA GLN A 168 -7.13 -7.53 12.48
C GLN A 168 -8.54 -8.07 12.70
N LEU A 169 -8.72 -9.04 13.61
CA LEU A 169 -10.02 -9.65 13.87
C LEU A 169 -11.03 -8.62 14.40
N PRO A 170 -12.31 -8.71 13.98
CA PRO A 170 -13.39 -8.02 14.64
C PRO A 170 -13.43 -8.33 16.13
N HIS A 171 -13.84 -7.36 16.95
CA HIS A 171 -14.00 -7.52 18.41
C HIS A 171 -12.73 -7.92 19.18
N CYS A 172 -11.55 -7.83 18.55
CA CYS A 172 -10.30 -8.18 19.19
C CYS A 172 -10.00 -7.26 20.39
N ASN A 173 -9.74 -7.88 21.55
CA ASN A 173 -9.36 -7.21 22.79
C ASN A 173 -8.00 -7.70 23.29
N ALA A 174 -7.41 -7.00 24.27
CA ALA A 174 -6.10 -7.34 24.82
C ALA A 174 -6.06 -8.77 25.40
N GLY A 175 -7.14 -9.21 26.07
CA GLY A 175 -7.22 -10.55 26.65
C GLY A 175 -7.19 -11.67 25.60
N LEU A 176 -7.79 -11.45 24.42
CA LEU A 176 -7.68 -12.38 23.30
C LEU A 176 -6.23 -12.53 22.85
N LEU A 177 -5.53 -11.41 22.66
CA LEU A 177 -4.13 -11.42 22.22
C LEU A 177 -3.20 -12.11 23.24
N GLU A 178 -3.45 -11.92 24.54
CA GLU A 178 -2.71 -12.61 25.60
C GLU A 178 -2.92 -14.13 25.55
N ARG A 179 -4.17 -14.58 25.41
CA ARG A 179 -4.50 -16.02 25.30
C ARG A 179 -3.91 -16.64 24.04
N ALA A 180 -4.00 -15.94 22.90
CA ALA A 180 -3.38 -16.40 21.66
C ALA A 180 -1.86 -16.55 21.80
N LYS A 181 -1.20 -15.57 22.42
CA LYS A 181 0.24 -15.63 22.71
C LYS A 181 0.61 -16.81 23.61
N GLN A 182 -0.19 -17.08 24.65
CA GLN A 182 0.02 -18.25 25.54
C GLN A 182 -0.08 -19.57 24.77
N LYS A 183 -0.98 -19.65 23.79
CA LYS A 183 -1.16 -20.83 22.94
C LYS A 183 -0.25 -20.84 21.70
N LYS A 184 0.66 -19.87 21.57
CA LYS A 184 1.59 -19.71 20.44
C LYS A 184 0.88 -19.61 19.09
N VAL A 185 -0.23 -18.86 19.07
CA VAL A 185 -0.98 -18.54 17.86
C VAL A 185 -0.59 -17.13 17.43
N GLU A 186 0.14 -17.03 16.33
CA GLU A 186 0.74 -15.80 15.81
C GLU A 186 0.03 -15.32 14.53
N SER A 187 -0.60 -16.23 13.77
CA SER A 187 -1.26 -15.92 12.49
C SER A 187 -2.75 -16.25 12.45
N ILE A 188 -3.45 -15.69 11.45
CA ILE A 188 -4.87 -15.99 11.19
C ILE A 188 -5.05 -17.43 10.69
N PHE A 189 -4.09 -17.96 9.93
CA PHE A 189 -4.11 -19.35 9.45
C PHE A 189 -3.99 -20.34 10.61
N GLU A 190 -3.06 -20.11 11.53
CA GLU A 190 -2.93 -20.93 12.74
C GLU A 190 -4.21 -20.93 13.55
N LEU A 191 -4.88 -19.78 13.71
CA LEU A 191 -6.17 -19.69 14.40
C LEU A 191 -7.26 -20.55 13.72
N LEU A 192 -7.24 -20.65 12.39
CA LEU A 192 -8.21 -21.43 11.61
C LEU A 192 -7.96 -22.94 11.71
N GLU A 193 -6.71 -23.35 11.90
CA GLU A 193 -6.31 -24.75 12.04
C GLU A 193 -6.56 -25.32 13.44
N LEU A 194 -6.79 -24.48 14.46
CA LEU A 194 -7.07 -24.93 15.83
C LEU A 194 -8.35 -25.74 15.94
N GLU A 195 -8.37 -26.68 16.88
CA GLU A 195 -9.61 -27.34 17.31
C GLU A 195 -10.62 -26.34 17.90
N ASP A 196 -11.90 -26.64 17.74
CA ASP A 196 -13.01 -25.72 18.05
C ASP A 196 -13.07 -25.28 19.52
N ASP A 197 -12.68 -26.16 20.45
CA ASP A 197 -12.62 -25.88 21.88
C ASP A 197 -11.45 -24.93 22.21
N VAL A 198 -10.28 -25.18 21.63
CA VAL A 198 -9.08 -24.33 21.76
C VAL A 198 -9.36 -22.94 21.19
N ARG A 199 -9.98 -22.88 20.01
CA ARG A 199 -10.36 -21.65 19.32
C ARG A 199 -11.37 -20.85 20.13
N ARG A 200 -12.41 -21.51 20.67
CA ARG A 200 -13.41 -20.84 21.53
C ARG A 200 -12.81 -20.29 22.81
N ASP A 201 -11.86 -20.99 23.43
CA ASP A 201 -11.19 -20.48 24.63
C ASP A 201 -10.27 -19.28 24.33
N ILE A 202 -9.67 -19.19 23.14
CA ILE A 202 -8.96 -17.97 22.72
C ILE A 202 -9.96 -16.83 22.49
N LEU A 203 -11.00 -17.05 21.68
CA LEU A 203 -11.88 -15.97 21.24
C LEU A 203 -12.75 -15.42 22.38
N ARG A 204 -13.40 -16.29 23.18
CA ARG A 204 -14.37 -15.94 24.24
C ARG A 204 -15.36 -14.86 23.81
N MET A 205 -16.00 -15.12 22.68
CA MET A 205 -16.94 -14.23 22.01
C MET A 205 -18.35 -14.83 22.03
N GLU A 206 -19.36 -13.97 21.97
CA GLU A 206 -20.75 -14.40 21.74
C GLU A 206 -20.95 -14.86 20.28
N ASP A 207 -21.99 -15.65 20.01
CA ASP A 207 -22.27 -16.21 18.67
C ASP A 207 -22.35 -15.13 17.57
N VAL A 208 -22.87 -13.94 17.90
CA VAL A 208 -22.93 -12.80 16.97
C VAL A 208 -21.52 -12.30 16.61
N GLN A 209 -20.63 -12.20 17.60
CA GLN A 209 -19.24 -11.78 17.38
C GLN A 209 -18.44 -12.87 16.66
N LEU A 210 -18.71 -14.15 16.96
CA LEU A 210 -18.11 -15.28 16.25
C LEU A 210 -18.52 -15.30 14.79
N ALA A 211 -19.77 -14.92 14.45
CA ALA A 211 -20.20 -14.78 13.07
C ALA A 211 -19.42 -13.68 12.31
N ASP A 212 -19.13 -12.55 12.97
CA ASP A 212 -18.29 -11.48 12.40
C ASP A 212 -16.86 -11.96 12.16
N VAL A 213 -16.28 -12.70 13.11
CA VAL A 213 -14.95 -13.32 12.97
C VAL A 213 -14.94 -14.36 11.85
N ALA A 214 -15.95 -15.22 11.78
CA ALA A 214 -16.07 -16.21 10.70
C ALA A 214 -16.15 -15.53 9.33
N LYS A 215 -16.91 -14.44 9.22
CA LYS A 215 -16.96 -13.63 7.99
C LYS A 215 -15.59 -13.02 7.65
N PHE A 216 -14.85 -12.52 8.64
CA PHE A 216 -13.49 -12.02 8.43
C PHE A 216 -12.59 -13.14 7.88
N CYS A 217 -12.58 -14.30 8.53
CA CYS A 217 -11.73 -15.44 8.15
C CYS A 217 -12.09 -15.99 6.76
N ASN A 218 -13.39 -16.10 6.43
CA ASN A 218 -13.83 -16.54 5.11
C ASN A 218 -13.39 -15.57 4.00
N ASN A 219 -13.32 -14.28 4.29
CA ASN A 219 -12.86 -13.26 3.35
C ASN A 219 -11.33 -13.08 3.37
N TYR A 220 -10.64 -13.63 4.37
CA TYR A 220 -9.21 -13.45 4.56
C TYR A 220 -8.44 -14.11 3.40
N PRO A 221 -7.56 -13.41 2.68
CA PRO A 221 -7.02 -13.95 1.43
C PRO A 221 -6.30 -15.28 1.66
N SER A 222 -6.68 -16.32 0.91
CA SER A 222 -5.87 -17.54 0.72
C SER A 222 -5.46 -17.58 -0.74
N ILE A 223 -4.18 -17.39 -1.02
CA ILE A 223 -3.66 -17.24 -2.39
C ILE A 223 -2.48 -18.19 -2.58
N GLU A 224 -2.61 -19.09 -3.53
CA GLU A 224 -1.53 -19.92 -4.04
C GLU A 224 -0.80 -19.16 -5.15
N VAL A 225 0.54 -19.16 -5.10
CA VAL A 225 1.38 -18.46 -6.07
C VAL A 225 2.45 -19.40 -6.61
N GLU A 226 2.38 -19.64 -7.91
CA GLU A 226 3.36 -20.40 -8.66
C GLU A 226 4.17 -19.48 -9.56
N HIS A 227 5.42 -19.86 -9.84
CA HIS A 227 6.24 -19.13 -10.79
C HIS A 227 7.06 -20.06 -11.66
N THR A 228 7.28 -19.64 -12.90
CA THR A 228 8.11 -20.35 -13.88
C THR A 228 8.99 -19.36 -14.63
N LEU A 229 10.17 -19.81 -15.03
CA LEU A 229 11.07 -19.06 -15.92
C LEU A 229 10.88 -19.59 -17.34
N GLU A 230 10.87 -18.70 -18.33
CA GLU A 230 10.78 -19.13 -19.73
C GLU A 230 12.08 -19.75 -20.27
N SER A 231 13.21 -19.54 -19.57
CA SER A 231 14.52 -20.04 -19.99
C SER A 231 15.25 -20.66 -18.81
N ASP A 232 15.67 -21.91 -18.99
CA ASP A 232 16.43 -22.69 -17.99
C ASP A 232 17.91 -22.29 -17.96
N SER A 233 18.43 -21.73 -19.05
CA SER A 233 19.80 -21.24 -19.17
C SER A 233 19.84 -19.72 -19.06
N VAL A 234 20.64 -19.21 -18.12
CA VAL A 234 20.71 -17.79 -17.80
C VAL A 234 22.15 -17.28 -17.96
N ASN A 235 22.36 -16.29 -18.83
CA ASN A 235 23.65 -15.59 -18.96
C ASN A 235 23.58 -14.15 -18.43
N VAL A 236 24.72 -13.59 -18.06
CA VAL A 236 24.82 -12.19 -17.63
C VAL A 236 24.46 -11.27 -18.81
N GLY A 237 23.53 -10.33 -18.58
CA GLY A 237 22.99 -9.45 -19.61
C GLY A 237 21.68 -9.92 -20.24
N ASP A 238 21.30 -11.18 -20.01
CA ASP A 238 20.02 -11.70 -20.53
C ASP A 238 18.85 -11.01 -19.84
N THR A 239 17.73 -10.93 -20.57
CA THR A 239 16.47 -10.47 -20.02
C THR A 239 15.64 -11.67 -19.60
N LEU A 240 15.45 -11.88 -18.29
CA LEU A 240 14.63 -12.98 -17.79
C LEU A 240 13.16 -12.61 -17.78
N LEU A 241 12.34 -13.60 -18.14
CA LEU A 241 10.90 -13.55 -17.98
C LEU A 241 10.46 -14.47 -16.85
N VAL A 242 9.83 -13.88 -15.84
CA VAL A 242 9.18 -14.62 -14.76
C VAL A 242 7.67 -14.61 -15.02
N ASN A 243 7.12 -15.80 -15.29
CA ASN A 243 5.68 -16.00 -15.36
C ASN A 243 5.17 -16.37 -13.98
N VAL A 244 4.23 -15.59 -13.45
CA VAL A 244 3.66 -15.77 -12.11
C VAL A 244 2.17 -16.06 -12.26
N THR A 245 1.74 -17.20 -11.73
CA THR A 245 0.34 -17.60 -11.63
C THR A 245 -0.12 -17.38 -10.19
N MET A 246 -1.24 -16.69 -10.00
CA MET A 246 -1.86 -16.49 -8.70
C MET A 246 -3.28 -17.05 -8.73
N GLU A 247 -3.59 -17.94 -7.81
CA GLU A 247 -4.92 -18.52 -7.63
C GLU A 247 -5.42 -18.23 -6.22
N ARG A 248 -6.68 -17.81 -6.09
CA ARG A 248 -7.30 -17.55 -4.79
C ARG A 248 -8.30 -18.67 -4.46
N GLU A 249 -8.04 -19.40 -3.40
CA GLU A 249 -8.87 -20.55 -3.00
C GLU A 249 -10.26 -20.12 -2.47
N ASN A 250 -10.32 -19.04 -1.68
CA ASN A 250 -11.53 -18.64 -0.96
C ASN A 250 -12.34 -17.54 -1.68
N HIS A 251 -12.61 -17.74 -2.96
CA HIS A 251 -13.35 -16.77 -3.77
C HIS A 251 -14.88 -16.91 -3.65
N ILE A 252 -15.62 -15.85 -3.95
CA ILE A 252 -17.09 -15.89 -4.02
C ILE A 252 -17.50 -15.67 -5.47
N ASN A 253 -18.04 -16.72 -6.12
CA ASN A 253 -18.46 -16.68 -7.53
C ASN A 253 -17.37 -16.18 -8.50
N GLY A 254 -16.12 -16.58 -8.29
CA GLY A 254 -15.01 -16.14 -9.11
C GLY A 254 -14.59 -14.68 -8.87
N LEU A 255 -14.98 -14.07 -7.76
CA LEU A 255 -14.54 -12.73 -7.38
C LEU A 255 -13.93 -12.73 -5.98
N ALA A 256 -12.90 -11.89 -5.80
CA ALA A 256 -12.38 -11.59 -4.49
C ALA A 256 -13.48 -10.89 -3.66
N PRO A 257 -13.81 -11.37 -2.45
CA PRO A 257 -14.67 -10.63 -1.53
C PRO A 257 -14.03 -9.30 -1.13
N PRO A 258 -14.84 -8.30 -0.73
CA PRO A 258 -14.31 -7.04 -0.24
C PRO A 258 -13.51 -7.24 1.05
N VAL A 259 -12.47 -6.43 1.21
CA VAL A 259 -11.61 -6.42 2.40
C VAL A 259 -12.45 -6.11 3.64
N VAL A 260 -12.34 -6.96 4.66
CA VAL A 260 -12.95 -6.72 5.97
C VAL A 260 -12.01 -5.84 6.78
N ALA A 261 -12.32 -4.54 6.83
CA ALA A 261 -11.56 -3.52 7.55
C ALA A 261 -12.52 -2.52 8.22
N PRO A 262 -13.11 -2.85 9.39
CA PRO A 262 -14.19 -2.07 10.00
C PRO A 262 -13.75 -0.67 10.45
N LEU A 263 -12.45 -0.49 10.73
CA LEU A 263 -11.87 0.79 11.13
C LEU A 263 -11.41 1.64 9.92
N PHE A 264 -11.52 1.11 8.70
CA PHE A 264 -11.17 1.87 7.52
C PHE A 264 -12.34 2.79 7.10
N PRO A 265 -12.10 4.08 6.79
CA PRO A 265 -13.19 5.04 6.55
C PRO A 265 -14.05 4.73 5.31
N GLN A 266 -13.51 3.95 4.36
CA GLN A 266 -14.24 3.57 3.15
C GLN A 266 -15.02 2.28 3.38
N LYS A 267 -16.34 2.33 3.18
CA LYS A 267 -17.26 1.18 3.37
C LYS A 267 -16.91 -0.06 2.53
N ARG A 268 -16.32 0.15 1.36
CA ARG A 268 -15.95 -0.92 0.43
C ARG A 268 -14.53 -0.67 -0.06
N LYS A 269 -13.64 -1.59 0.26
CA LYS A 269 -12.25 -1.61 -0.19
C LYS A 269 -12.01 -2.93 -0.91
N GLU A 270 -11.47 -2.83 -2.12
CA GLU A 270 -11.03 -3.99 -2.89
C GLU A 270 -9.59 -4.32 -2.54
N GLU A 271 -9.23 -5.58 -2.75
CA GLU A 271 -7.85 -6.02 -2.61
C GLU A 271 -6.97 -5.46 -3.74
N GLY A 272 -5.73 -5.16 -3.40
CA GLY A 272 -4.70 -4.77 -4.35
C GLY A 272 -3.40 -5.47 -3.97
N TRP A 273 -2.75 -6.04 -4.96
CA TRP A 273 -1.56 -6.86 -4.79
C TRP A 273 -0.39 -6.24 -5.54
N TRP A 274 0.80 -6.38 -4.98
CA TRP A 274 2.06 -6.10 -5.65
C TRP A 274 2.83 -7.40 -5.80
N LEU A 275 3.25 -7.70 -7.02
CA LEU A 275 4.24 -8.73 -7.31
C LEU A 275 5.59 -8.03 -7.40
N VAL A 276 6.51 -8.41 -6.52
CA VAL A 276 7.84 -7.79 -6.42
C VAL A 276 8.89 -8.85 -6.66
N VAL A 277 9.88 -8.50 -7.49
CA VAL A 277 11.09 -9.29 -7.72
C VAL A 277 12.29 -8.43 -7.31
N GLY A 278 13.11 -8.92 -6.39
CA GLY A 278 14.28 -8.20 -5.90
C GLY A 278 15.27 -9.12 -5.21
N ASP A 279 16.40 -8.54 -4.83
CA ASP A 279 17.41 -9.17 -3.98
C ASP A 279 17.46 -8.45 -2.62
N PRO A 280 16.99 -9.09 -1.53
CA PRO A 280 17.11 -8.62 -0.16
C PRO A 280 18.55 -8.42 0.31
N ALA A 281 19.52 -9.20 -0.17
CA ALA A 281 20.91 -9.05 0.23
C ALA A 281 21.52 -7.74 -0.32
N ALA A 282 21.25 -7.44 -1.59
CA ALA A 282 21.64 -6.17 -2.21
C ALA A 282 20.68 -5.00 -1.92
N ASN A 283 19.54 -5.26 -1.26
CA ASN A 283 18.44 -4.31 -1.10
C ASN A 283 17.96 -3.70 -2.44
N ALA A 284 18.01 -4.50 -3.50
CA ALA A 284 17.74 -4.07 -4.87
C ALA A 284 16.38 -4.59 -5.34
N LEU A 285 15.52 -3.70 -5.81
CA LEU A 285 14.26 -4.06 -6.46
C LEU A 285 14.50 -4.09 -7.97
N TYR A 286 14.31 -5.25 -8.58
CA TYR A 286 14.51 -5.42 -10.02
C TYR A 286 13.24 -5.18 -10.80
N SER A 287 12.09 -5.60 -10.26
CA SER A 287 10.83 -5.33 -10.90
C SER A 287 9.63 -5.39 -9.96
N ILE A 288 8.55 -4.74 -10.39
CA ILE A 288 7.30 -4.65 -9.66
C ILE A 288 6.12 -4.64 -10.64
N LYS A 289 5.03 -5.30 -10.25
CA LYS A 289 3.76 -5.22 -10.96
C LYS A 289 2.61 -5.13 -9.97
N ARG A 290 1.71 -4.16 -10.16
CA ARG A 290 0.47 -4.06 -9.40
C ARG A 290 -0.63 -4.86 -10.10
N CYS A 291 -1.34 -5.71 -9.35
CA CYS A 291 -2.45 -6.53 -9.85
C CYS A 291 -3.68 -6.44 -8.94
N ALA A 292 -4.84 -6.75 -9.52
CA ALA A 292 -6.09 -6.95 -8.82
C ALA A 292 -6.64 -8.32 -9.23
N LEU A 293 -7.09 -9.11 -8.26
CA LEU A 293 -7.68 -10.43 -8.51
C LEU A 293 -9.16 -10.22 -8.88
N MET A 294 -9.44 -9.97 -10.16
CA MET A 294 -10.81 -9.70 -10.65
C MET A 294 -11.39 -10.81 -11.55
N ASP A 295 -10.64 -11.85 -11.94
CA ASP A 295 -11.17 -12.99 -12.70
C ASP A 295 -10.27 -14.26 -12.61
N PHE A 296 -10.90 -15.44 -12.47
CA PHE A 296 -10.25 -16.76 -12.34
C PHE A 296 -9.92 -17.37 -13.70
N LYS A 297 -8.79 -16.92 -14.21
CA LYS A 297 -7.89 -17.50 -15.22
C LYS A 297 -7.20 -16.34 -15.89
N LEU A 298 -6.50 -15.56 -15.09
CA LEU A 298 -5.43 -14.76 -15.66
C LEU A 298 -4.24 -15.71 -15.77
N PHE A 299 -4.10 -16.34 -16.95
CA PHE A 299 -2.78 -16.30 -17.57
C PHE A 299 -2.43 -14.83 -17.57
N TYR A 300 -1.72 -14.37 -16.54
CA TYR A 300 -0.90 -13.19 -16.69
C TYR A 300 0.35 -13.74 -17.36
N PRO A 301 0.52 -13.60 -18.69
CA PRO A 301 1.86 -13.48 -19.26
C PRO A 301 2.38 -12.12 -18.75
N GLY A 302 2.55 -12.01 -17.44
CA GLY A 302 3.04 -10.84 -16.76
C GLY A 302 4.54 -10.82 -16.93
N SER A 303 4.95 -10.74 -18.18
CA SER A 303 6.32 -10.67 -18.64
C SER A 303 7.02 -9.53 -17.90
N THR A 304 7.71 -9.89 -16.83
CA THR A 304 8.44 -8.94 -16.01
C THR A 304 9.88 -9.02 -16.48
N LEU A 305 10.25 -8.13 -17.41
CA LEU A 305 11.55 -8.12 -18.06
C LEU A 305 12.62 -7.72 -17.03
N LEU A 306 13.59 -8.60 -16.80
CA LEU A 306 14.71 -8.39 -15.87
C LEU A 306 16.03 -8.39 -16.63
N THR A 307 16.72 -7.25 -16.77
CA THR A 307 18.10 -7.24 -17.31
C THR A 307 19.10 -7.64 -16.23
N ILE A 308 19.82 -8.75 -16.43
CA ILE A 308 20.77 -9.26 -15.44
C ILE A 308 22.06 -8.45 -15.44
N SER A 309 22.50 -8.02 -14.26
CA SER A 309 23.90 -7.68 -13.97
C SER A 309 24.28 -8.30 -12.63
N TYR A 310 24.89 -9.48 -12.71
CA TYR A 310 25.48 -10.30 -11.63
C TYR A 310 24.52 -10.98 -10.62
N ASN A 311 24.78 -12.27 -10.39
CA ASN A 311 24.32 -13.15 -9.29
C ASN A 311 23.00 -12.76 -8.62
N ILE A 312 21.87 -13.08 -9.27
CA ILE A 312 20.54 -12.91 -8.68
C ILE A 312 20.08 -14.25 -8.13
N VAL A 313 19.99 -14.33 -6.80
CA VAL A 313 19.18 -15.33 -6.11
C VAL A 313 17.73 -14.85 -6.22
N LEU A 314 16.84 -15.72 -6.71
CA LEU A 314 15.40 -15.46 -6.77
C LEU A 314 14.87 -15.39 -5.33
N LEU A 315 14.96 -14.22 -4.71
CA LEU A 315 14.54 -13.99 -3.34
C LEU A 315 13.17 -13.32 -3.33
N LYS A 316 12.20 -14.04 -2.77
CA LYS A 316 10.87 -13.58 -2.36
C LYS A 316 10.06 -12.89 -3.46
N ILE A 317 9.12 -13.65 -4.03
CA ILE A 317 7.82 -13.07 -4.37
C ILE A 317 7.26 -12.55 -3.05
N VAL A 318 7.31 -11.24 -2.82
CA VAL A 318 6.48 -10.63 -1.78
C VAL A 318 5.06 -10.62 -2.32
N VAL A 319 4.43 -11.80 -2.34
CA VAL A 319 3.01 -11.86 -2.02
C VAL A 319 2.97 -11.21 -0.65
N VAL A 320 2.19 -10.16 -0.46
CA VAL A 320 2.02 -9.63 0.89
C VAL A 320 1.15 -10.62 1.67
N HIS A 321 1.76 -11.77 1.98
CA HIS A 321 1.36 -12.81 2.88
C HIS A 321 2.44 -12.83 3.95
N LEU A 322 2.07 -12.20 5.05
CA LEU A 322 2.41 -12.57 6.42
C LEU A 322 3.26 -13.84 6.50
N GLN A 323 4.53 -13.66 6.79
CA GLN A 323 5.33 -14.67 7.49
C GLN A 323 5.49 -14.17 8.92
#